data_AF-A0A536YF51-F1
#
_entry.id   AF-A0A536YF51-F1
#
_cell.length_a   1.000
_cell.length_b   1.000
_cell.length_c   1.000
_cell.angle_alpha   90.00
_cell.angle_beta   90.00
_cell.angle_gamma   90.00
#
_symmetry.space_group_name_H-M   'P 1'
#
loop_
_entity.id
_entity.type
_entity.pdbx_description
1 polymer ?
#
loop_
_entity_poly.entity_id
_entity_poly.type
_entity_poly.pdbx_seq_one_letter_code
_entity_poly.pdbx_strand_id
1 'polypeptide(L)' 'MFRVGGAVFYDFGRAWGGPNGNTANTGWLSDIGFGLRILSARSAFGNVLHIDFAVPLNHDPNIKSVQFIVTTKVTL' A
#
# COMPACT_ATOMS: atom_id res chain seq x y z
N MET A 1 22.42 -14.35 1.99
CA MET A 1 21.60 -14.23 3.22
C MET A 1 20.59 -13.13 3.00
N PHE A 2 19.32 -13.43 3.22
CA PHE A 2 18.22 -12.49 3.08
C PHE A 2 17.62 -12.22 4.46
N ARG A 3 17.20 -10.99 4.71
CA ARG A 3 16.39 -10.62 5.87
C ARG A 3 14.99 -10.33 5.37
N VAL A 4 13.98 -10.88 6.03
CA VAL A 4 12.58 -10.71 5.65
C VAL A 4 11.86 -10.05 6.82
N GLY A 5 11.08 -9.01 6.52
CA GLY A 5 10.16 -8.38 7.45
C GLY A 5 8.77 -8.32 6.83
N GLY A 6 7.73 -8.55 7.63
CA GLY A 6 6.33 -8.44 7.22
C GLY A 6 5.58 -7.47 8.12
N ALA A 7 4.57 -6.82 7.57
CA ALA A 7 3.64 -5.97 8.32
C ALA A 7 2.21 -6.13 7.76
N VAL A 8 1.22 -5.97 8.62
CA VAL A 8 -0.19 -5.81 8.23
C VAL A 8 -0.61 -4.38 8.55
N PHE A 9 -1.50 -3.81 7.74
CA PHE A 9 -1.97 -2.45 7.90
C PHE A 9 -3.48 -2.37 7.65
N TYR A 10 -4.09 -1.39 8.30
CA TYR A 10 -5.50 -1.03 8.14
C TYR A 10 -5.57 0.48 8.06
N ASP A 11 -6.07 0.99 6.94
CA ASP A 11 -6.15 2.41 6.64
C ASP A 11 -7.61 2.85 6.60
N PHE A 12 -7.89 4.04 7.14
CA PHE A 12 -9.23 4.64 7.18
C PHE A 12 -9.12 6.14 6.97
N GLY A 13 -9.76 6.65 5.92
CA GLY A 13 -9.60 8.04 5.50
C GLY A 13 -10.81 8.60 4.76
N ARG A 14 -10.93 9.92 4.81
CA ARG A 14 -11.94 10.67 4.06
C ARG A 14 -11.32 11.98 3.57
N ALA A 15 -11.54 12.32 2.31
CA ALA A 15 -11.21 13.64 1.77
C ALA A 15 -12.41 14.59 1.92
N TRP A 16 -12.18 15.85 2.26
CA TRP A 16 -13.20 16.90 2.34
C TRP A 16 -12.69 18.23 1.78
N GLY A 17 -13.61 19.04 1.23
CA GLY A 17 -13.32 20.37 0.70
C GLY A 17 -12.72 20.40 -0.71
N GLY A 18 -12.63 21.62 -1.28
CA GLY A 18 -12.09 21.89 -2.61
C GLY A 18 -13.11 21.85 -3.77
N PRO A 19 -12.77 22.42 -4.93
CA PRO A 19 -13.67 22.47 -6.10
C PRO A 19 -13.97 21.09 -6.72
N ASN A 20 -13.18 20.06 -6.38
CA ASN A 20 -13.36 18.66 -6.82
C ASN A 20 -13.68 17.72 -5.65
N GLY A 21 -14.37 18.21 -4.62
CA GLY A 21 -14.80 17.37 -3.50
C GLY A 21 -15.59 16.15 -3.99
N ASN A 22 -15.27 14.97 -3.48
CA ASN A 22 -15.94 13.72 -3.88
C ASN A 22 -17.42 13.76 -3.46
N THR A 23 -18.31 14.07 -4.41
CA THR A 23 -19.76 14.12 -4.20
C THR A 23 -20.43 12.75 -4.35
N ALA A 24 -19.75 11.78 -4.99
CA ALA A 24 -20.26 10.43 -5.21
C ALA A 24 -20.02 9.50 -3.99
N ASN A 25 -18.86 9.61 -3.34
CA ASN A 25 -18.54 8.91 -2.09
C ASN A 25 -18.20 9.90 -0.98
N THR A 26 -19.23 10.30 -0.24
CA THR A 26 -19.08 11.13 0.96
C THR A 26 -18.79 10.30 2.22
N GLY A 27 -18.70 8.98 2.10
CA GLY A 27 -18.39 8.06 3.20
C GLY A 27 -16.92 8.04 3.57
N TRP A 28 -16.62 7.33 4.65
CA TRP A 28 -15.25 6.96 4.99
C TRP A 28 -14.82 5.74 4.18
N LEU A 29 -13.62 5.83 3.61
CA LEU A 29 -13.00 4.75 2.87
C LEU A 29 -12.06 3.99 3.81
N SER A 30 -12.11 2.67 3.72
CA SER A 30 -11.20 1.79 4.45
C SER A 30 -10.62 0.73 3.53
N ASP A 31 -9.39 0.34 3.83
CA ASP A 31 -8.72 -0.78 3.20
C ASP A 31 -7.87 -1.54 4.23
N ILE A 32 -7.61 -2.80 3.90
CA ILE A 32 -6.73 -3.67 4.67
C ILE A 32 -5.69 -4.26 3.73
N GLY A 33 -4.46 -4.37 4.23
CA GLY A 33 -3.38 -4.92 3.44
C GLY A 33 -2.25 -5.50 4.26
N PHE A 34 -1.31 -6.10 3.53
CA PHE A 34 -0.08 -6.60 4.09
C PHE A 34 1.09 -6.30 3.16
N GLY A 35 2.25 -6.09 3.77
CA GLY A 35 3.49 -5.73 3.10
C GLY A 35 4.64 -6.63 3.51
N LEU A 36 5.45 -7.03 2.53
CA LEU A 36 6.67 -7.80 2.71
C LEU A 36 7.87 -6.98 2.24
N ARG A 37 8.92 -6.98 3.06
CA ARG A 37 10.19 -6.32 2.78
C ARG A 37 11.30 -7.37 2.82
N ILE A 38 11.99 -7.54 1.70
CA ILE A 38 13.09 -8.49 1.55
C ILE A 38 14.38 -7.71 1.32
N LEU A 39 15.30 -7.78 2.28
CA LEU A 39 16.62 -7.16 2.20
C LEU A 39 17.68 -8.21 1.85
N SER A 40 18.49 -7.92 0.84
CA SER A 40 19.66 -8.74 0.52
C SER A 40 20.90 -8.27 1.30
N ALA A 41 21.34 -9.06 2.29
CA ALA A 41 22.50 -8.74 3.12
C ALA A 41 23.85 -8.89 2.40
N ARG A 42 23.85 -9.39 1.14
CA ARG A 42 25.05 -9.55 0.29
C ARG A 42 24.98 -8.78 -1.03
N SER A 43 23.96 -7.94 -1.24
CA SER A 43 23.99 -7.00 -2.36
C SER A 43 24.95 -5.88 -2.02
N ALA A 44 25.84 -5.51 -2.95
CA ALA A 44 26.84 -4.45 -2.78
C ALA A 44 26.24 -3.09 -2.38
N PHE A 45 24.92 -2.91 -2.54
CA PHE A 45 24.19 -1.67 -2.28
C PHE A 45 22.94 -1.83 -1.40
N GLY A 46 22.82 -2.92 -0.63
CA GLY A 46 21.71 -3.09 0.32
C GLY A 46 20.31 -2.97 -0.31
N ASN A 47 20.07 -3.66 -1.43
CA ASN A 47 18.79 -3.62 -2.14
C ASN A 47 17.64 -4.16 -1.28
N VAL A 48 16.54 -3.41 -1.21
CA VAL A 48 15.29 -3.81 -0.55
C VAL A 48 14.18 -3.97 -1.61
N LEU A 49 13.54 -5.13 -1.61
CA LEU A 49 12.33 -5.41 -2.38
C LEU A 49 11.11 -5.22 -1.47
N HIS A 50 10.18 -4.35 -1.89
CA HIS A 50 8.88 -4.15 -1.25
C HIS A 50 7.79 -4.80 -2.10
N ILE A 51 6.94 -5.60 -1.46
CA ILE A 51 5.77 -6.23 -2.05
C ILE A 51 4.60 -5.90 -1.14
N ASP A 52 3.66 -5.09 -1.61
CA ASP A 52 2.49 -4.66 -0.84
C ASP A 52 1.20 -5.05 -1.56
N PHE A 53 0.27 -5.62 -0.80
CA PHE A 53 -1.06 -6.02 -1.26
C PHE A 53 -2.12 -5.36 -0.38
N ALA A 54 -3.09 -4.69 -0.99
CA ALA A 54 -4.20 -4.04 -0.29
C ALA A 54 -5.54 -4.31 -0.99
N VAL A 55 -6.58 -4.49 -0.19
CA VAL A 55 -7.96 -4.67 -0.63
C VAL A 55 -8.87 -3.67 0.08
N PRO A 56 -9.70 -2.90 -0.67
CA PRO A 56 -10.66 -1.98 -0.08
C PRO A 56 -11.80 -2.75 0.60
N LEU A 57 -12.18 -2.33 1.80
CA LEU A 57 -13.25 -2.94 2.60
C LEU A 57 -14.60 -2.27 2.35
N ASN A 58 -14.62 -0.96 2.09
CA ASN A 58 -15.82 -0.20 1.70
C ASN A 58 -15.82 0.01 0.18
N HIS A 59 -16.39 -0.96 -0.54
CA HIS A 59 -16.41 -0.99 -2.00
C HIS A 59 -17.51 -0.08 -2.57
N ASP A 60 -17.11 1.00 -3.27
CA ASP A 60 -17.93 1.63 -4.31
C ASP A 60 -17.57 0.99 -5.66
N PRO A 61 -18.53 0.75 -6.57
CA PRO A 61 -18.27 0.18 -7.91
C PRO A 61 -17.25 0.95 -8.77
N ASN A 62 -16.90 2.20 -8.42
CA ASN A 62 -15.85 2.99 -9.07
C ASN A 62 -14.45 2.83 -8.47
N ILE A 63 -14.27 2.02 -7.41
CA ILE A 63 -12.98 1.83 -6.73
C ILE A 63 -12.37 0.51 -7.16
N LYS A 64 -11.10 0.53 -7.58
CA LYS A 64 -10.37 -0.68 -7.99
C LYS A 64 -10.31 -1.68 -6.83
N SER A 65 -10.75 -2.92 -7.07
CA SER A 65 -10.96 -3.92 -6.03
C SER A 65 -9.69 -4.52 -5.41
N VAL A 66 -8.51 -4.31 -6.01
CA VAL A 66 -7.23 -4.84 -5.50
C VAL A 66 -6.08 -3.92 -5.93
N GLN A 67 -5.17 -3.63 -4.99
CA GLN A 67 -3.92 -2.93 -5.27
C GLN A 67 -2.72 -3.85 -4.97
N PHE A 68 -1.86 -4.04 -5.96
CA PHE A 68 -0.62 -4.79 -5.85
C PHE A 68 0.55 -3.92 -6.30
N ILE A 69 1.49 -3.64 -5.40
CA ILE A 69 2.68 -2.82 -5.68
C ILE A 69 3.93 -3.65 -5.43
N VAL A 70 4.84 -3.61 -6.40
CA VAL A 70 6.20 -4.13 -6.27
C VAL A 70 7.17 -3.00 -6.52
N THR A 71 8.06 -2.73 -5.58
CA THR A 71 9.06 -1.66 -5.68
C THR A 71 10.43 -2.14 -5.23
N THR A 72 11.47 -1.78 -5.97
CA THR A 72 12.87 -2.04 -5.59
C THR A 72 13.56 -0.73 -5.27
N LYS A 73 14.19 -0.63 -4.10
CA LYS A 73 14.99 0.54 -3.72
C LYS A 73 16.44 0.16 -3.47
N VAL A 74 17.35 0.94 -4.04
CA VAL A 74 18.79 0.90 -3.72
C VAL A 74 19.00 1.78 -2.50
N THR A 75 19.67 1.24 -1.47
CA THR A 75 20.04 2.01 -0.27
C THR A 75 21.48 2.48 -0.46
N LEU A 76 21.65 3.65 -1.09
CA LEU A 76 22.93 4.35 -1.15
C LEU A 76 23.11 5.24 0.09
#